data_AF-A0A091R2P1-F1
#
_entry.id   AF-A0A091R2P1-F1
#
_cell.length_a   1.000
_cell.length_b   1.000
_cell.length_c   1.000
_cell.angle_alpha   90.00
_cell.angle_beta   90.00
_cell.angle_gamma   90.00
#
_symmetry.space_group_name_H-M   'P 1'
#
loop_
_entity.id
_entity.type
_entity.pdbx_description
1 polymer ?
#
loop_
_entity_poly.entity_id
_entity_poly.type
_entity_poly.pdbx_seq_one_letter_code
_entity_poly.pdbx_strand_id
1 'polypeptide(L)'
;SLSPQLLSGYDITLVQEVRDADLSAVQKLVNQLNSASPHPYRYLVSIPLGRTSYKEQYLFIYRSDMVSVLGSYYYDDGCEACGNDTFSREPFIVKFSSPTTQVEQFVLVPLHAEPSSAAEEIDALYDVYTDVLDKWATN
;
A
#
# COMPACT_ATOMS: atom_id res chain seq x y z
N SER A 1 18.67 1.15 -5.97
CA SER A 1 18.11 0.10 -5.11
C SER A 1 17.69 0.74 -3.79
N LEU A 2 16.56 0.31 -3.21
CA LEU A 2 16.20 0.74 -1.85
C LEU A 2 17.26 0.24 -0.85
N SER A 3 17.68 1.13 0.05
CA SER A 3 18.66 0.82 1.10
C SER A 3 17.94 0.30 2.34
N PRO A 4 18.35 -0.86 2.92
CA PRO A 4 17.82 -1.32 4.21
C PRO A 4 17.98 -0.29 5.33
N GLN A 5 19.03 0.54 5.28
CA GLN A 5 19.29 1.58 6.30
C GLN A 5 18.25 2.71 6.26
N LEU A 6 17.69 3.01 5.08
CA LEU A 6 16.63 4.00 4.95
C LEU A 6 15.34 3.47 5.58
N LEU A 7 14.98 2.23 5.24
CA LEU A 7 13.74 1.60 5.71
C LEU A 7 13.78 1.29 7.21
N SER A 8 14.96 1.06 7.78
CA SER A 8 15.09 0.75 9.21
C SER A 8 14.65 1.90 10.13
N GLY A 9 14.47 3.12 9.62
CA GLY A 9 14.02 4.27 10.40
C GLY A 9 12.50 4.36 10.60
N TYR A 10 11.71 3.48 9.96
CA TYR A 10 10.25 3.59 9.93
C TYR A 10 9.57 2.32 10.46
N ASP A 11 8.46 2.48 11.17
CA ASP A 11 7.64 1.34 11.63
C ASP A 11 6.73 0.80 10.51
N ILE A 12 6.27 1.67 9.61
CA ILE A 12 5.56 1.32 8.38
C ILE A 12 6.19 2.11 7.24
N THR A 13 6.50 1.45 6.12
CA THR A 13 6.92 2.08 4.88
C THR A 13 6.04 1.61 3.72
N LEU A 14 5.53 2.55 2.94
CA LEU A 14 4.96 2.29 1.63
C LEU A 14 6.05 2.48 0.57
N VAL A 15 6.24 1.47 -0.27
CA VAL A 15 7.11 1.53 -1.46
C VAL A 15 6.22 1.45 -2.70
N GLN A 16 6.44 2.38 -3.63
CA GLN A 16 5.73 2.49 -4.90
C GLN A 16 6.67 2.14 -6.06
N GLU A 17 6.13 2.03 -7.28
CA GLU A 17 6.88 1.61 -8.48
C GLU A 17 7.55 0.23 -8.34
N VAL A 18 7.00 -0.66 -7.51
CA VAL A 18 7.57 -2.01 -7.36
C VAL A 18 7.22 -2.83 -8.59
N ARG A 19 8.24 -3.32 -9.29
CA ARG A 19 8.11 -4.13 -10.50
C ARG A 19 8.82 -5.46 -10.32
N ASP A 20 8.23 -6.33 -9.49
CA ASP A 20 8.85 -7.56 -9.01
C ASP A 20 7.85 -8.71 -9.02
N ALA A 21 7.50 -9.19 -10.22
CA ALA A 21 6.40 -10.13 -10.43
C ALA A 21 6.55 -11.47 -9.67
N ASP A 22 7.78 -11.90 -9.36
CA ASP A 22 8.07 -13.12 -8.59
C ASP A 22 8.40 -12.85 -7.11
N LEU A 23 8.35 -11.59 -6.68
CA LEU A 23 8.66 -11.11 -5.33
C LEU A 23 10.10 -11.43 -4.86
N SER A 24 11.01 -11.80 -5.77
CA SER A 24 12.38 -12.19 -5.41
C SER A 24 13.17 -11.01 -4.84
N ALA A 25 13.01 -9.81 -5.39
CA ALA A 25 13.66 -8.60 -4.89
C ALA A 25 13.05 -8.15 -3.55
N VAL A 26 11.73 -8.24 -3.40
CA VAL A 26 11.02 -7.94 -2.14
C VAL A 26 11.49 -8.87 -1.02
N GLN A 27 11.51 -10.18 -1.27
CA GLN A 27 11.99 -11.16 -0.28
C GLN A 27 13.44 -10.90 0.11
N LYS A 28 14.31 -10.63 -0.88
CA LYS A 28 15.72 -10.30 -0.62
C LYS A 28 15.85 -9.06 0.25
N LEU A 29 15.08 -8.01 -0.01
CA LEU A 29 15.08 -6.77 0.76
C LEU A 29 14.65 -6.98 2.21
N VAL A 30 13.54 -7.68 2.43
CA VAL A 30 13.04 -7.95 3.79
C VAL A 30 13.97 -8.88 4.57
N ASN A 31 14.58 -9.87 3.92
CA ASN A 31 15.60 -10.71 4.55
C ASN A 31 16.83 -9.90 4.97
N GLN A 32 17.27 -8.95 4.15
CA GLN A 32 18.37 -8.05 4.51
C GLN A 32 18.00 -7.15 5.69
N LEU A 33 16.78 -6.60 5.73
CA LEU A 33 16.27 -5.82 6.86
C LEU A 33 16.28 -6.64 8.15
N ASN A 34 15.69 -7.84 8.11
CA ASN A 34 15.62 -8.73 9.27
C ASN A 34 16.99 -9.23 9.73
N SER A 35 18.00 -9.24 8.85
CA SER A 35 19.38 -9.59 9.24
C SER A 35 20.15 -8.43 9.85
N ALA A 36 19.77 -7.19 9.53
CA ALA A 36 20.49 -5.97 9.92
C ALA A 36 19.80 -5.18 11.05
N SER A 37 18.57 -5.52 11.39
CA SER A 37 17.75 -4.83 12.40
C SER A 37 17.38 -5.79 13.53
N PRO A 38 17.29 -5.31 14.79
CA PRO A 38 16.72 -6.10 15.89
C PRO A 38 15.20 -6.27 15.77
N HIS A 39 14.52 -5.43 14.99
CA HIS A 39 13.07 -5.47 14.78
C HIS A 39 12.66 -6.45 13.67
N PRO A 40 11.60 -7.25 13.86
CA PRO A 40 11.05 -8.15 12.85
C PRO A 40 10.17 -7.40 11.83
N TYR A 41 10.64 -7.29 10.60
CA TYR A 41 9.88 -6.77 9.46
C TYR A 41 9.08 -7.88 8.76
N ARG A 42 7.84 -7.55 8.43
CA ARG A 42 6.97 -8.28 7.50
C ARG A 42 6.60 -7.37 6.34
N TYR A 43 5.99 -7.94 5.32
CA TYR A 43 5.49 -7.18 4.19
C TYR A 43 4.10 -7.63 3.75
N LEU A 44 3.40 -6.74 3.05
CA LEU A 44 2.17 -6.99 2.33
C LEU A 44 2.29 -6.29 0.98
N VAL A 45 2.03 -7.00 -0.10
CA VAL A 45 2.23 -6.51 -1.47
C VAL A 45 0.94 -6.67 -2.28
N SER A 46 0.65 -5.69 -3.12
CA SER A 46 -0.48 -5.76 -4.04
C SER A 46 -0.21 -6.71 -5.21
N ILE A 47 -1.25 -7.03 -5.97
CA ILE A 47 -1.09 -7.52 -7.34
C ILE A 47 -0.44 -6.44 -8.22
N PRO A 48 0.12 -6.79 -9.40
CA PRO A 48 0.54 -5.79 -10.38
C PRO A 48 -0.66 -5.01 -10.92
N LEU A 49 -0.65 -3.68 -10.73
CA LEU A 49 -1.69 -2.72 -11.10
C LEU A 49 -1.19 -1.78 -12.20
N GLY A 50 -2.08 -1.25 -13.03
CA GLY A 50 -1.73 -0.44 -14.20
C GLY A 50 -2.75 -0.65 -15.32
N ARG A 51 -3.01 0.34 -16.17
CA ARG A 51 -3.89 0.14 -17.35
C ARG A 51 -3.23 -0.60 -18.51
N THR A 52 -1.92 -0.44 -18.65
CA THR A 52 -1.15 -0.98 -19.79
C THR A 52 -0.40 -2.27 -19.42
N SER A 53 0.49 -2.73 -20.30
CA SER A 53 1.45 -3.80 -19.96
C SER A 53 2.49 -3.37 -18.92
N TYR A 54 2.65 -2.06 -18.72
CA TYR A 54 3.44 -1.51 -17.63
C TYR A 54 2.63 -1.58 -16.34
N LYS A 55 3.02 -2.49 -15.44
CA LYS A 55 2.38 -2.70 -14.15
C LYS A 55 3.35 -2.44 -13.00
N GLU A 56 2.81 -1.97 -11.89
CA GLU A 56 3.53 -1.68 -10.64
C GLU A 56 2.76 -2.26 -9.45
N GLN A 57 3.43 -2.44 -8.32
CA GLN A 57 2.85 -2.93 -7.08
C GLN A 57 3.03 -1.90 -5.96
N TYR A 58 2.05 -1.82 -5.07
CA TYR A 58 2.21 -1.21 -3.76
C TYR A 58 2.78 -2.24 -2.79
N LEU A 59 3.84 -1.87 -2.08
CA LEU A 59 4.48 -2.71 -1.08
C LEU A 59 4.51 -2.01 0.26
N PHE A 60 3.77 -2.54 1.21
CA PHE A 60 3.90 -2.19 2.62
C PHE A 60 4.97 -3.07 3.26
N ILE A 61 5.97 -2.45 3.89
CA ILE A 61 6.92 -3.11 4.78
C ILE A 61 6.70 -2.54 6.17
N TYR A 62 6.54 -3.39 7.18
CA TYR A 62 6.19 -2.94 8.52
C TYR A 62 6.83 -3.80 9.61
N ARG A 63 7.10 -3.16 10.75
CA ARG A 63 7.58 -3.80 11.97
C ARG A 63 6.44 -4.52 12.67
N SER A 64 6.50 -5.86 12.65
CA SER A 64 5.44 -6.72 13.18
C SER A 64 5.36 -6.77 14.71
N ASP A 65 6.37 -6.24 15.40
CA ASP A 65 6.36 -5.95 16.83
C ASP A 65 5.68 -4.61 17.18
N MET A 66 5.49 -3.72 16.20
CA MET A 66 4.87 -2.40 16.40
C MET A 66 3.42 -2.33 15.90
N VAL A 67 3.12 -2.98 14.77
CA VAL A 67 1.80 -2.94 14.14
C VAL A 67 1.42 -4.30 13.56
N SER A 68 0.10 -4.52 13.37
CA SER A 68 -0.43 -5.68 12.67
C SER A 68 -1.45 -5.29 11.61
N VAL A 69 -1.48 -6.04 10.51
CA VAL A 69 -2.51 -5.87 9.47
C VAL A 69 -3.80 -6.54 9.93
N LEU A 70 -4.89 -5.77 9.99
CA LEU A 70 -6.23 -6.27 10.32
C LEU A 70 -7.01 -6.70 9.07
N GLY A 71 -6.71 -6.11 7.92
CA GLY A 71 -7.33 -6.44 6.65
C GLY A 71 -6.82 -5.53 5.53
N SER A 72 -7.06 -5.96 4.30
CA SER A 72 -6.72 -5.18 3.11
C SER A 72 -7.72 -5.46 1.98
N TYR A 73 -7.92 -4.50 1.10
CA TYR A 73 -8.71 -4.66 -0.11
C TYR A 73 -8.26 -3.67 -1.18
N TYR A 74 -8.76 -3.84 -2.40
CA TYR A 74 -8.57 -2.92 -3.50
C TYR A 74 -9.82 -2.06 -3.62
N TYR A 75 -9.64 -0.76 -3.80
CA TYR A 75 -10.74 0.08 -4.22
C TYR A 75 -11.18 -0.35 -5.63
N ASP A 76 -12.50 -0.41 -5.83
CA ASP A 76 -13.13 -0.76 -7.09
C ASP A 76 -14.06 0.41 -7.45
N ASP A 77 -13.61 1.25 -8.38
CA ASP A 77 -14.39 2.40 -8.90
C ASP A 77 -15.39 2.00 -9.99
N GLY A 78 -15.54 0.70 -10.21
CA GLY A 78 -16.58 0.09 -11.01
C GLY A 78 -16.05 -0.61 -12.26
N CYS A 79 -16.86 -0.59 -13.30
CA CYS A 79 -16.64 -1.43 -14.47
C CYS A 79 -15.52 -0.88 -15.38
N GLU A 80 -14.37 -1.56 -15.38
CA GLU A 80 -13.24 -1.28 -16.29
C GLU A 80 -13.67 -1.20 -17.76
N ALA A 81 -14.48 -2.17 -18.22
CA ALA A 81 -14.94 -2.26 -19.60
C ALA A 81 -15.94 -1.15 -20.01
N CYS A 82 -16.48 -0.42 -19.03
CA CYS A 82 -17.47 0.63 -19.22
C CYS A 82 -16.82 2.01 -19.32
N GLY A 83 -15.50 2.12 -19.12
CA GLY A 83 -14.75 3.38 -19.20
C GLY A 83 -14.90 4.27 -17.97
N ASN A 84 -15.30 3.69 -16.83
CA ASN A 84 -15.50 4.39 -15.56
C ASN A 84 -14.31 4.22 -14.59
N ASP A 85 -13.24 3.59 -15.07
CA ASP A 85 -11.97 3.45 -14.35
C ASP A 85 -11.31 4.83 -14.25
N THR A 86 -11.18 5.30 -13.02
CA THR A 86 -10.57 6.58 -12.64
C THR A 86 -9.09 6.40 -12.34
N PHE A 87 -8.70 5.32 -11.64
CA PHE A 87 -7.33 5.10 -11.19
C PHE A 87 -6.50 4.25 -12.15
N SER A 88 -5.38 4.79 -12.62
CA SER A 88 -4.39 4.00 -13.38
C SER A 88 -3.85 2.81 -12.58
N ARG A 89 -3.75 2.96 -11.25
CA ARG A 89 -3.36 1.94 -10.26
C ARG A 89 -4.30 2.04 -9.07
N GLU A 90 -5.23 1.12 -8.99
CA GLU A 90 -6.28 1.06 -7.98
C GLU A 90 -5.68 1.08 -6.56
N PRO A 91 -6.16 1.95 -5.65
CA PRO A 91 -5.64 2.00 -4.29
C PRO A 91 -5.68 0.64 -3.57
N PHE A 92 -4.52 0.18 -3.08
CA PHE A 92 -4.40 -1.02 -2.25
C PHE A 92 -4.49 -0.65 -0.77
N ILE A 93 -5.71 -0.68 -0.24
CA ILE A 93 -6.07 -0.14 1.07
C ILE A 93 -5.75 -1.14 2.16
N VAL A 94 -5.07 -0.69 3.22
CA VAL A 94 -4.63 -1.56 4.33
C VAL A 94 -5.02 -0.96 5.68
N LYS A 95 -5.74 -1.75 6.49
CA LYS A 95 -6.07 -1.42 7.88
C LYS A 95 -5.01 -1.99 8.82
N PHE A 96 -4.44 -1.14 9.66
CA PHE A 96 -3.47 -1.49 10.68
C PHE A 96 -4.05 -1.36 12.08
N SER A 97 -3.56 -2.20 12.99
CA SER A 97 -3.63 -2.00 14.43
C SER A 97 -2.27 -1.53 14.95
N SER A 98 -2.27 -0.53 15.83
CA SER A 98 -1.08 0.04 16.45
C SER A 98 -1.31 0.29 17.95
N PRO A 99 -1.13 -0.74 18.80
CA PRO A 99 -1.47 -0.67 20.23
C PRO A 99 -0.57 0.27 21.05
N THR A 100 0.48 0.83 20.44
CA THR A 100 1.45 1.73 21.07
C THR A 100 1.17 3.20 20.81
N THR A 101 0.13 3.53 20.03
CA THR A 101 -0.24 4.91 19.67
C THR A 101 -1.65 5.26 20.17
N GLN A 102 -2.01 6.54 20.16
CA GLN A 102 -3.37 6.97 20.51
C GLN A 102 -4.42 6.51 19.49
N VAL A 103 -4.02 6.37 18.22
CA VAL A 103 -4.87 5.86 17.15
C VAL A 103 -4.63 4.37 17.01
N GLU A 104 -5.35 3.58 17.79
CA GLU A 104 -5.12 2.13 17.89
C GLU A 104 -5.45 1.36 16.60
N GLN A 105 -6.33 1.91 15.75
CA GLN A 105 -6.62 1.37 14.43
C GLN A 105 -6.70 2.50 13.40
N PHE A 106 -6.02 2.34 12.26
CA PHE A 106 -6.06 3.30 11.17
C PHE A 106 -5.94 2.62 9.82
N VAL A 107 -6.26 3.36 8.77
CA VAL A 107 -6.25 2.89 7.39
C VAL A 107 -5.25 3.72 6.60
N LEU A 108 -4.43 3.05 5.79
CA LEU A 108 -3.56 3.70 4.81
C LEU A 108 -4.09 3.41 3.41
N VAL A 109 -4.28 4.48 2.64
CA VAL A 109 -4.72 4.46 1.24
C VAL A 109 -3.55 4.97 0.38
N PRO A 110 -2.81 4.08 -0.31
CA PRO A 110 -1.71 4.49 -1.17
C PRO A 110 -2.23 4.99 -2.53
N LEU A 111 -1.58 6.02 -3.07
CA LEU A 111 -1.81 6.49 -4.44
C LEU A 111 -0.48 6.88 -5.11
N HIS A 112 -0.11 6.14 -6.16
CA HIS A 112 0.89 6.56 -7.12
C HIS A 112 0.17 7.11 -8.35
N ALA A 113 -0.12 8.40 -8.36
CA ALA A 113 -1.02 8.98 -9.37
C ALA A 113 -0.41 8.96 -10.78
N GLU A 114 -1.22 8.69 -11.83
CA GLU A 114 -0.75 8.87 -13.21
C GLU A 114 -0.58 10.36 -13.52
N PRO A 115 0.60 10.85 -13.95
CA PRO A 115 0.85 12.29 -14.07
C PRO A 115 -0.13 13.04 -14.97
N SER A 116 -0.63 12.42 -16.04
CA SER A 116 -1.61 13.03 -16.96
C SER A 116 -3.02 13.12 -16.38
N SER A 117 -3.35 12.31 -15.38
CA SER A 117 -4.67 12.23 -14.73
C SER A 117 -4.60 12.55 -13.23
N ALA A 118 -3.49 13.11 -12.75
CA ALA A 118 -3.22 13.23 -11.32
C ALA A 118 -4.27 14.05 -10.57
N ALA A 119 -4.79 15.12 -11.17
CA ALA A 119 -5.84 15.93 -10.55
C ALA A 119 -7.13 15.14 -10.34
N GLU A 120 -7.52 14.33 -11.32
CA GLU A 120 -8.71 13.48 -11.29
C GLU A 120 -8.54 12.34 -10.28
N GLU A 121 -7.41 11.63 -10.29
CA GLU A 121 -7.13 10.56 -9.32
C GLU A 121 -7.03 11.08 -7.88
N ILE A 122 -6.48 12.28 -7.67
CA ILE A 122 -6.42 12.89 -6.32
C ILE A 122 -7.81 13.32 -5.85
N ASP A 123 -8.65 13.89 -6.74
CA ASP A 123 -10.03 14.26 -6.42
C ASP A 123 -10.85 13.02 -6.01
N ALA A 124 -10.68 11.92 -6.75
CA ALA A 124 -11.34 10.65 -6.49
C ALA A 124 -10.93 9.98 -5.16
N LEU A 125 -9.83 10.40 -4.50
CA LEU A 125 -9.51 9.92 -3.15
C LEU A 125 -10.58 10.28 -2.12
N TYR A 126 -11.41 11.30 -2.38
CA TYR A 126 -12.57 11.58 -1.54
C TYR A 126 -13.57 10.41 -1.54
N ASP A 127 -13.86 9.84 -2.71
CA ASP A 127 -14.77 8.70 -2.83
C ASP A 127 -14.17 7.46 -2.15
N VAL A 128 -12.86 7.25 -2.33
CA VAL A 128 -12.12 6.19 -1.62
C VAL A 128 -12.23 6.34 -0.10
N TYR A 129 -12.11 7.57 0.41
CA TYR A 129 -12.28 7.83 1.83
C TYR A 129 -13.70 7.46 2.30
N THR A 130 -14.74 7.83 1.54
CA THR A 130 -16.12 7.46 1.89
C THR A 130 -16.35 5.94 1.87
N ASP A 131 -15.79 5.21 0.90
CA ASP A 131 -15.85 3.75 0.84
C ASP A 131 -15.17 3.10 2.07
N VAL A 132 -14.01 3.63 2.50
CA VAL A 132 -13.33 3.16 3.71
C VAL A 132 -14.22 3.32 4.95
N LEU A 133 -14.88 4.48 5.09
CA LEU A 133 -15.81 4.74 6.20
C LEU A 133 -16.97 3.73 6.21
N ASP A 134 -17.60 3.51 5.05
CA ASP A 134 -18.73 2.59 4.91
C ASP A 134 -18.33 1.14 5.17
N LYS A 135 -17.17 0.71 4.66
CA LYS A 135 -16.70 -0.68 4.76
C LYS A 135 -16.27 -1.05 6.17
N TRP A 136 -15.56 -0.17 6.86
CA TRP A 136 -14.93 -0.49 8.15
C TRP A 136 -15.51 0.27 9.34
N ALA A 137 -16.57 1.06 9.14
CA ALA A 137 -17.25 1.84 10.17
C ALA A 137 -16.28 2.67 11.02
N THR A 138 -15.22 3.20 10.41
CA THR A 138 -14.19 3.99 11.08
C THR A 138 -14.67 5.43 11.22
N ASN A 139 -15.50 5.72 12.22
CA ASN A 139 -15.86 7.10 12.61
C ASN A 139 -14.87 7.69 13.61
#